data_AF-A0A2W5QX34-F1
#
_entry.id   AF-A0A2W5QX34-F1
#
_cell.length_a   1.000
_cell.length_b   1.000
_cell.length_c   1.000
_cell.angle_alpha   90.00
_cell.angle_beta   90.00
_cell.angle_gamma   90.00
#
_symmetry.space_group_name_H-M   'P 1'
#
loop_
_entity.id
_entity.type
_entity.pdbx_description
1 polymer ?
#
loop_
_entity_poly.entity_id
_entity_poly.type
_entity_poly.pdbx_seq_one_letter_code
_entity_poly.pdbx_strand_id
1 'polypeptide(L)' 'MAALAAVLALVGLTVIWFAVAPQPDTAPPSAQEQRQRAEDFLGGDPNRPVRGGQEMKPRW' A
#
# COMPACT_ATOMS: atom_id res chain seq x y z
N MET A 1 -9.47 -22.66 30.70
CA MET A 1 -9.01 -21.30 31.01
C MET A 1 -8.12 -20.71 29.92
N ALA A 2 -7.00 -21.35 29.55
CA ALA A 2 -6.08 -20.81 28.54
C ALA A 2 -6.72 -20.52 27.16
N ALA A 3 -7.59 -21.41 26.67
CA ALA A 3 -8.28 -21.21 25.39
C ALA A 3 -9.20 -19.97 25.39
N LEU A 4 -9.92 -19.73 26.49
CA LEU A 4 -10.78 -18.55 26.63
C LEU A 4 -9.95 -17.26 26.67
N ALA A 5 -8.83 -17.27 27.40
CA ALA A 5 -7.91 -16.14 27.45
C ALA A 5 -7.30 -15.82 26.08
N ALA A 6 -6.94 -16.84 25.29
CA ALA A 6 -6.41 -16.66 23.94
C ALA A 6 -7.44 -16.01 23.00
N VAL A 7 -8.71 -16.43 23.08
CA VAL A 7 -9.80 -15.83 22.29
C VAL A 7 -10.00 -14.36 22.66
N LEU A 8 -10.04 -14.04 23.96
CA LEU A 8 -10.19 -12.66 24.43
C LEU A 8 -9.02 -11.77 24.02
N ALA A 9 -7.79 -12.28 24.03
CA ALA A 9 -6.61 -11.54 23.56
C ALA A 9 -6.69 -11.22 22.06
N LEU A 10 -7.14 -12.17 21.24
CA LEU A 10 -7.33 -11.99 19.80
C LEU A 10 -8.42 -10.96 19.46
N VAL A 11 -9.52 -11.00 20.22
CA VAL A 11 -10.61 -10.01 20.10
C VAL A 11 -10.14 -8.63 20.55
N GLY A 12 -9.42 -8.54 21.67
CA GLY A 12 -8.86 -7.27 22.14
C GLY A 12 -7.89 -6.67 21.13
N LEU A 13 -7.00 -7.48 20.56
CA LEU A 13 -6.03 -7.04 19.55
C LEU A 13 -6.72 -6.55 18.28
N THR A 14 -7.75 -7.24 17.81
CA THR A 14 -8.51 -6.82 16.62
C THR A 14 -9.26 -5.52 16.87
N VAL A 15 -9.89 -5.33 18.04
CA VAL A 15 -10.55 -4.06 18.38
C VAL A 15 -9.56 -2.91 18.44
N ILE A 16 -8.39 -3.11 19.07
CA ILE A 16 -7.33 -2.10 19.12
C ILE A 16 -6.83 -1.76 17.71
N TRP A 17 -6.65 -2.77 16.86
CA TRP A 17 -6.26 -2.57 15.47
C TRP A 17 -7.29 -1.70 14.73
N PHE A 18 -8.59 -1.99 14.84
CA PHE A 18 -9.63 -1.18 14.20
C PHE A 18 -9.72 0.25 14.73
N ALA A 19 -9.42 0.48 16.00
CA ALA A 19 -9.45 1.83 16.60
C ALA A 19 -8.26 2.70 16.17
N VAL A 20 -7.10 2.09 15.88
CA VAL A 20 -5.86 2.80 15.57
C VAL A 20 -5.52 2.76 14.07
N ALA A 21 -6.10 1.82 13.32
CA ALA A 21 -5.87 1.71 11.89
C ALA A 21 -6.23 3.03 11.20
N PRO A 22 -5.31 3.59 10.39
CA PRO A 22 -5.62 4.75 9.57
C PRO A 22 -6.84 4.44 8.69
N GLN A 23 -7.88 5.27 8.81
CA GLN A 23 -9.00 5.19 7.89
C GLN A 23 -8.45 5.57 6.51
N PRO A 24 -8.69 4.76 5.45
CA PRO A 24 -8.36 5.20 4.11
C PRO A 24 -9.10 6.50 3.82
N ASP A 25 -8.40 7.48 3.24
CA ASP A 25 -9.05 8.70 2.77
C ASP A 25 -10.08 8.33 1.70
N THR A 26 -11.36 8.49 2.04
CA THR A 26 -12.49 8.23 1.13
C THR A 26 -12.83 9.45 0.29
N ALA A 27 -12.22 10.60 0.58
CA ALA A 27 -12.37 11.80 -0.22
C ALA A 27 -11.75 11.57 -1.61
N PRO A 28 -12.46 11.93 -2.70
CA PRO A 28 -11.86 11.90 -4.02
C PRO A 28 -10.65 12.84 -4.02
N PRO A 29 -9.48 12.39 -4.53
CA PRO A 29 -8.33 13.27 -4.65
C PRO A 29 -8.69 14.47 -5.52
N SER A 30 -8.11 15.63 -5.22
CA SER A 30 -8.24 16.79 -6.08
C SER A 30 -7.71 16.48 -7.49
N ALA A 31 -8.23 17.18 -8.49
CA ALA A 31 -7.78 17.01 -9.88
C ALA A 31 -6.25 17.19 -10.03
N GLN A 32 -5.65 18.06 -9.19
CA GLN A 32 -4.21 18.29 -9.15
C GLN A 32 -3.45 17.10 -8.55
N GLU A 33 -3.91 16.54 -7.43
CA GLU A 33 -3.31 15.34 -6.83
C GLU A 33 -3.44 14.11 -7.74
N GLN A 34 -4.56 13.98 -8.45
CA GLN A 34 -4.77 12.88 -9.40
C GLN A 34 -3.82 13.00 -10.59
N ARG A 35 -3.65 14.21 -11.13
CA ARG A 35 -2.70 14.49 -12.21
C ARG A 35 -1.26 14.23 -11.77
N GLN A 36 -0.88 14.71 -10.59
CA GLN A 36 0.47 14.54 -10.07
C GLN A 36 0.81 13.07 -9.81
N ARG A 37 -0.12 12.28 -9.24
CA ARG A 37 0.06 10.82 -9.15
C ARG A 37 0.22 10.18 -10.53
N ALA A 38 -0.60 10.56 -11.51
CA ALA A 38 -0.48 10.02 -12.86
C ALA A 38 0.89 10.34 -13.48
N GLU A 39 1.41 11.55 -13.27
CA GLU A 39 2.74 11.96 -13.70
C GLU A 39 3.86 11.22 -12.94
N ASP A 40 3.74 10.97 -11.65
CA ASP A 40 4.72 10.18 -10.88
C ASP A 40 4.77 8.70 -11.32
N PHE A 41 3.61 8.12 -11.66
CA PHE A 41 3.51 6.72 -12.11
C PHE A 41 3.88 6.53 -13.58
N LEU A 42 3.43 7.41 -14.47
CA LEU A 42 3.61 7.29 -15.93
C LEU A 42 4.80 8.09 -16.45
N GLY A 43 5.07 9.23 -15.84
CA GLY A 43 6.14 10.15 -16.20
C GLY A 43 7.50 9.78 -15.61
N GLY A 44 7.58 8.62 -14.94
CA GLY A 44 8.76 7.97 -14.37
C GLY A 44 10.09 8.72 -14.48
N ASP A 45 10.70 9.03 -13.34
CA ASP A 45 11.97 9.78 -13.25
C ASP A 45 13.02 9.29 -14.27
N PRO A 46 13.35 10.10 -15.30
CA PRO A 46 14.32 9.72 -16.33
C PRO A 46 15.74 9.59 -15.79
N ASN A 47 16.02 10.11 -14.59
CA ASN A 47 17.29 9.95 -13.89
C ASN A 47 17.27 8.83 -12.85
N ARG A 48 16.14 8.14 -12.68
CA ARG A 48 16.11 6.96 -11.80
C ARG A 48 17.05 5.93 -12.42
N PRO A 49 17.99 5.37 -11.65
CA PRO A 49 18.82 4.29 -12.16
C PRO A 49 17.89 3.15 -12.56
N VAL A 50 17.65 3.03 -13.87
CA VAL A 50 16.97 1.89 -14.47
C VAL A 50 17.78 0.71 -13.98
N ARG A 51 17.15 -0.15 -13.16
CA ARG A 51 17.77 -1.37 -12.65
C ARG A 51 17.88 -2.32 -13.84
N GLY A 52 18.80 -2.02 -14.75
CA GLY A 52 19.07 -2.72 -15.99
C GLY A 52 19.68 -4.06 -15.64
N GLY A 53 18.86 -5.10 -15.70
CA GLY A 53 19.23 -6.44 -15.28
C GLY A 53 17.99 -7.11 -14.72
N GLN A 54 17.06 -7.55 -15.56
CA GLN A 54 17.29 -8.54 -16.60
C GLN A 54 16.24 -8.30 -17.68
N GLU A 55 16.59 -7.59 -18.77
CA GLU A 55 15.77 -7.62 -19.98
C GLU A 55 15.83 -9.05 -20.49
N MET A 56 14.83 -9.86 -20.14
CA MET A 56 14.68 -11.19 -20.69
C MET A 56 14.43 -11.01 -22.18
N LYS A 57 15.47 -11.26 -22.97
CA LYS A 57 15.37 -11.27 -24.43
C LYS A 57 14.28 -12.28 -24.81
N PRO A 58 13.18 -11.88 -25.46
CA PRO A 58 12.12 -12.81 -25.80
C PRO A 58 12.69 -13.85 -26.77
N ARG A 59 12.64 -15.13 -26.38
CA ARG A 59 12.91 -16.27 -27.27
C ARG A 59 11.57 -16.66 -27.87
N TRP A 60 11.17 -15.94 -28.91
CA TRP A 60 10.18 -16.47 -29.86
C TRP A 60 10.73 -17.75 -30.52
#